data_AF-A0A7X0XBM0-F1
#
_entry.id   AF-A0A7X0XBM0-F1
#
_cell.length_a   1.000
_cell.length_b   1.000
_cell.length_c   1.000
_cell.angle_alpha   90.00
_cell.angle_beta   90.00
_cell.angle_gamma   90.00
#
_symmetry.space_group_name_H-M   'P 1'
#
loop_
_entity.id
_entity.type
_entity.pdbx_description
1 polymer ?
#
loop_
_entity_poly.entity_id
_entity_poly.type
_entity_poly.pdbx_seq_one_letter_code
_entity_poly.pdbx_strand_id
1 'polypeptide(L)'
;MEWEQEMFKKTSVQRAENAKRLQKEERMATRGALLWFNSNLSSQIEGLKRYMLVPQRQRLPEQQTTSIFYRRVLPKKASRRRQQNRRRTIHHEGEPMSLDEFLKMRYACSIRTFDKRMYRYQPAQCHSDEQFAIDTTTGEAVPLVSLFTNIRTIYSVQNEQVIASRKNAKDIFRYRIYQC
;
A
#
# COMPACT_ATOMS: atom_id res chain seq x y z
N MET A 1 -38.46 59.05 -3.15
CA MET A 1 -37.20 58.82 -2.40
C MET A 1 -37.09 57.39 -1.83
N GLU A 2 -38.04 56.88 -1.04
CA GLU A 2 -37.92 55.49 -0.50
C GLU A 2 -38.00 54.40 -1.59
N TRP A 3 -38.89 54.56 -2.57
CA TRP A 3 -39.05 53.61 -3.67
C TRP A 3 -37.79 53.48 -4.56
N GLU A 4 -37.07 54.58 -4.76
CA GLU A 4 -35.82 54.60 -5.52
C GLU A 4 -34.69 53.89 -4.78
N GLN A 5 -34.61 54.05 -3.46
CA GLN A 5 -33.66 53.32 -2.62
C GLN A 5 -33.95 51.82 -2.59
N GLU A 6 -35.23 51.43 -2.60
CA GLU A 6 -35.63 50.02 -2.65
C GLU A 6 -35.31 49.37 -4.01
N MET A 7 -35.53 50.09 -5.11
CA MET A 7 -35.16 49.65 -6.46
C MET A 7 -33.64 49.53 -6.62
N PHE A 8 -32.86 50.44 -6.04
CA PHE A 8 -31.40 50.38 -6.04
C PHE A 8 -30.86 49.18 -5.23
N LYS A 9 -31.49 48.87 -4.08
CA LYS A 9 -31.16 47.67 -3.29
C LYS A 9 -31.48 46.38 -4.05
N LYS A 10 -32.64 46.30 -4.70
CA LYS A 10 -33.02 45.11 -5.51
C LYS A 10 -32.07 44.89 -6.68
N THR A 11 -31.71 45.95 -7.41
CA THR A 11 -30.79 45.86 -8.55
C THR A 11 -29.34 45.54 -8.14
N SER A 12 -28.86 46.06 -7.01
CA SER A 12 -27.51 45.75 -6.50
C SER A 12 -27.38 44.31 -6.01
N VAL A 13 -28.40 43.78 -5.32
CA VAL A 13 -28.45 42.36 -4.91
C VAL A 13 -28.45 41.46 -6.15
N GLN A 14 -29.25 41.78 -7.16
CA GLN A 14 -29.34 40.98 -8.38
C GLN A 14 -28.04 40.99 -9.19
N ARG A 15 -27.32 42.13 -9.23
CA ARG A 15 -25.97 42.21 -9.82
C ARG A 15 -24.96 41.35 -9.07
N ALA A 16 -25.00 41.35 -7.73
CA ALA A 16 -24.11 40.54 -6.91
C ALA A 16 -24.37 39.03 -7.09
N GLU A 17 -25.62 38.62 -7.22
CA GLU A 17 -25.99 37.23 -7.50
C GLU A 17 -25.54 36.77 -8.90
N ASN A 18 -25.73 37.62 -9.91
CA ASN A 18 -25.27 37.33 -11.27
C ASN A 18 -23.74 37.21 -11.34
N ALA A 19 -22.99 38.08 -10.64
CA ALA A 19 -21.54 37.99 -10.56
C ALA A 19 -21.07 36.68 -9.89
N LYS A 20 -21.77 36.22 -8.84
CA LYS A 20 -21.48 34.93 -8.19
C LYS A 20 -21.74 33.74 -9.11
N ARG A 21 -22.82 33.80 -9.92
CA ARG A 21 -23.13 32.75 -10.91
C ARG A 21 -22.05 32.69 -12.00
N LEU A 22 -21.65 33.83 -12.54
CA LEU A 22 -20.61 33.92 -13.56
C LEU A 22 -19.27 33.36 -13.06
N GLN A 23 -18.83 33.73 -11.85
CA GLN A 23 -17.62 33.17 -11.24
C GLN A 23 -17.70 31.66 -11.03
N LYS A 24 -18.89 31.13 -10.70
CA LYS A 24 -19.09 29.68 -10.54
C LYS A 24 -18.98 28.96 -11.88
N GLU A 25 -19.52 29.53 -12.95
CA GLU A 25 -19.43 29.00 -14.31
C GLU A 25 -17.98 28.99 -14.81
N GLU A 26 -17.23 30.08 -14.62
CA GLU A 26 -15.81 30.16 -14.97
C GLU A 26 -14.97 29.12 -14.22
N ARG A 27 -15.24 28.91 -12.92
CA ARG A 27 -14.55 27.87 -12.12
C ARG A 27 -14.87 26.46 -12.63
N MET A 28 -16.12 26.20 -13.00
CA MET A 28 -16.52 24.91 -13.58
C MET A 28 -15.87 24.68 -14.95
N ALA A 29 -15.83 25.71 -15.80
CA ALA A 29 -15.16 25.66 -17.10
C ALA A 29 -13.65 25.40 -16.97
N THR A 30 -12.99 26.12 -16.05
CA THR A 30 -11.56 25.94 -15.75
C THR A 30 -11.28 24.53 -15.23
N ARG A 31 -12.13 24.03 -14.33
CA ARG A 31 -12.03 22.65 -13.81
C ARG A 31 -12.22 21.61 -14.92
N GLY A 32 -13.19 21.82 -15.82
CA GLY A 32 -13.43 20.97 -16.98
C GLY A 32 -12.22 20.91 -17.92
N ALA A 33 -11.64 22.07 -18.24
CA ALA A 33 -10.43 22.15 -19.07
C ALA A 33 -9.25 21.42 -18.42
N LEU A 34 -9.00 21.62 -17.12
CA LEU A 34 -7.93 20.92 -16.39
C LEU A 34 -8.12 19.40 -16.37
N LEU A 35 -9.35 18.91 -16.20
CA LEU A 35 -9.66 17.48 -16.27
C LEU A 35 -9.41 16.92 -17.67
N TRP A 36 -9.81 17.65 -18.71
CA TRP A 36 -9.57 17.27 -20.10
C TRP A 36 -8.06 17.19 -20.41
N PHE A 37 -7.27 18.21 -20.05
CA PHE A 37 -5.81 18.18 -20.22
C PHE A 37 -5.16 17.01 -19.48
N ASN A 38 -5.61 16.70 -18.25
CA ASN A 38 -5.09 15.56 -17.49
C ASN A 38 -5.43 14.21 -18.14
N SER A 39 -6.64 14.04 -18.69
CA SER A 39 -6.99 12.83 -19.44
C SER A 39 -6.14 12.65 -20.70
N ASN A 40 -5.87 13.75 -21.43
CA ASN A 40 -5.06 13.71 -22.64
C ASN A 40 -3.60 13.36 -22.33
N LEU A 41 -3.01 13.99 -21.31
CA LEU A 41 -1.65 13.67 -20.84
C LEU A 41 -1.53 12.22 -20.35
N SER A 42 -2.55 11.71 -19.66
CA SER A 42 -2.58 10.32 -19.20
C SER A 42 -2.58 9.36 -20.39
N SER A 43 -3.42 9.64 -21.41
CA SER A 43 -3.49 8.86 -22.65
C SER A 43 -2.16 8.88 -23.43
N GLN A 44 -1.52 10.05 -23.52
CA GLN A 44 -0.20 10.20 -24.15
C GLN A 44 0.90 9.44 -23.41
N ILE A 45 0.90 9.47 -22.07
CA ILE A 45 1.85 8.70 -21.25
C ILE A 45 1.61 7.19 -21.42
N GLU A 46 0.36 6.73 -21.45
CA GLU A 46 0.02 5.33 -21.69
C GLU A 46 0.50 4.85 -23.06
N GLY A 47 0.37 5.69 -24.10
CA GLY A 47 0.90 5.45 -25.43
C GLY A 47 2.42 5.31 -25.45
N LEU A 48 3.12 6.22 -24.78
CA LEU A 48 4.60 6.20 -24.69
C LEU A 48 5.15 5.00 -23.92
N LYS A 49 4.43 4.49 -22.90
CA LYS A 49 4.82 3.26 -22.19
C LYS A 49 4.91 2.04 -23.11
N ARG A 50 4.09 1.97 -24.17
CA ARG A 50 4.16 0.86 -25.14
C ARG A 50 5.47 0.85 -25.92
N TYR A 51 6.07 2.03 -26.14
CA TYR A 51 7.36 2.18 -26.81
C TYR A 51 8.55 2.09 -25.85
N MET A 52 8.33 2.26 -24.54
CA MET A 52 9.33 1.99 -23.50
C MET A 52 9.26 0.53 -23.05
N LEU A 53 9.53 -0.41 -23.96
CA LEU A 53 9.92 -1.78 -23.60
C LEU A 53 11.24 -1.70 -22.84
N VAL A 54 11.18 -1.81 -21.51
CA VAL A 54 12.37 -2.02 -20.68
C VAL A 54 12.85 -3.45 -20.95
N PRO A 55 14.11 -3.68 -21.39
CA PRO A 55 14.64 -5.02 -21.49
C PRO A 55 14.61 -5.63 -20.09
N GLN A 56 13.94 -6.77 -19.95
CA GLN A 56 13.98 -7.59 -18.74
C GLN A 56 15.45 -7.82 -18.37
N ARG A 57 15.80 -7.43 -17.13
CA ARG A 57 17.12 -7.63 -16.54
C ARG A 57 17.48 -9.11 -16.58
N GLN A 58 18.28 -9.51 -17.56
CA GLN A 58 19.09 -10.72 -17.46
C GLN A 58 20.19 -10.42 -16.42
N ARG A 59 20.17 -11.18 -15.33
CA ARG A 59 21.30 -11.25 -14.39
C ARG A 59 22.46 -11.91 -15.12
N LEU A 60 23.61 -11.24 -15.18
CA LEU A 60 24.93 -11.86 -15.35
C LEU A 60 25.98 -11.02 -14.59
N PRO A 61 27.08 -11.66 -14.15
CA PRO A 61 27.80 -11.29 -12.93
C PRO A 61 28.86 -10.21 -13.13
N GLU A 62 29.33 -9.69 -12.00
CA GLU A 62 30.37 -8.69 -11.83
C GLU A 62 31.63 -8.95 -12.67
N GLN A 63 31.93 -8.03 -13.59
CA GLN A 63 33.30 -7.77 -14.01
C GLN A 63 33.55 -6.27 -14.03
N GLN A 64 34.55 -5.88 -13.23
CA GLN A 64 35.16 -4.57 -13.21
C GLN A 64 35.72 -4.24 -14.59
N THR A 65 35.30 -3.12 -15.17
CA THR A 65 36.13 -2.37 -16.12
C THR A 65 35.88 -0.88 -15.97
N THR A 66 36.99 -0.18 -15.81
CA THR A 66 37.15 1.27 -15.79
C THR A 66 36.63 1.90 -17.09
N SER A 67 35.63 2.78 -16.99
CA SER A 67 35.38 3.79 -18.02
C SER A 67 35.12 5.14 -17.38
N ILE A 68 36.20 5.90 -17.23
CA ILE A 68 36.15 7.36 -17.20
C ILE A 68 35.66 7.77 -18.59
N PHE A 69 34.58 8.57 -18.71
CA PHE A 69 34.52 9.69 -19.66
C PHE A 69 33.21 10.51 -19.56
N TYR A 70 33.41 11.84 -19.51
CA TYR A 70 32.48 12.97 -19.65
C TYR A 70 31.45 13.25 -18.55
N ARG A 71 31.93 13.97 -17.54
CA ARG A 71 31.15 14.74 -16.57
C ARG A 71 30.49 15.94 -17.27
N ARG A 72 29.32 15.74 -17.90
CA ARG A 72 28.43 16.86 -18.28
C ARG A 72 27.85 17.46 -16.99
N VAL A 73 28.30 18.67 -16.65
CA VAL A 73 27.75 19.48 -15.57
C VAL A 73 26.32 19.87 -15.95
N LEU A 74 25.34 19.10 -15.49
CA LEU A 74 23.95 19.53 -15.49
C LEU A 74 23.73 20.48 -14.30
N PRO A 75 23.02 21.61 -14.48
CA PRO A 75 22.80 22.56 -13.40
C PRO A 75 22.01 21.89 -12.27
N LYS A 76 22.44 22.17 -11.03
CA LYS A 76 21.80 21.72 -9.77
C LYS A 76 20.35 22.20 -9.73
N LYS A 77 19.42 21.42 -10.30
CA LYS A 77 17.98 21.65 -10.10
C LYS A 77 17.67 21.34 -8.64
N ALA A 78 17.12 22.36 -7.97
CA ALA A 78 16.64 22.32 -6.60
C ALA A 78 15.97 20.99 -6.26
N SER A 79 16.37 20.41 -5.14
CA SER A 79 15.76 19.21 -4.55
C SER A 79 14.33 19.53 -4.14
N ARG A 80 13.41 19.57 -5.11
CA ARG A 80 11.98 19.47 -4.82
C ARG A 80 11.80 18.12 -4.13
N ARG A 81 11.57 18.17 -2.81
CA ARG A 81 11.10 17.04 -2.01
C ARG A 81 9.97 16.39 -2.78
N ARG A 82 10.26 15.27 -3.45
CA ARG A 82 9.23 14.36 -3.95
C ARG A 82 8.53 13.87 -2.71
N GLN A 83 7.40 14.49 -2.36
CA GLN A 83 6.39 13.80 -1.57
C GLN A 83 6.01 12.59 -2.41
N GLN A 84 6.65 11.45 -2.12
CA GLN A 84 6.16 10.18 -2.59
C GLN A 84 4.76 10.06 -2.02
N ASN A 85 3.75 10.29 -2.87
CA ASN A 85 2.44 9.70 -2.68
C ASN A 85 2.68 8.20 -2.62
N ARG A 86 2.89 7.69 -1.40
CA ARG A 86 2.78 6.27 -1.10
C ARG A 86 1.39 5.91 -1.55
N ARG A 87 1.29 5.30 -2.73
CA ARG A 87 0.09 4.60 -3.17
C ARG A 87 -0.30 3.74 -1.98
N ARG A 88 -1.43 4.08 -1.34
CA ARG A 88 -2.03 3.21 -0.33
C ARG A 88 -2.42 1.98 -1.12
N THR A 89 -1.59 0.95 -1.07
CA THR A 89 -1.97 -0.39 -1.50
C THR A 89 -3.25 -0.68 -0.72
N ILE A 90 -4.37 -0.77 -1.43
CA ILE A 90 -5.64 -1.16 -0.83
C ILE A 90 -5.41 -2.60 -0.40
N HIS A 91 -5.04 -2.78 0.86
CA HIS A 91 -5.03 -4.10 1.46
C HIS A 91 -6.50 -4.50 1.51
N HIS A 92 -6.89 -5.52 0.75
CA HIS A 92 -8.12 -6.23 1.07
C HIS A 92 -8.05 -6.56 2.56
N GLU A 93 -9.05 -6.09 3.31
CA GLU A 93 -9.20 -6.46 4.71
C GLU A 93 -9.39 -7.96 4.73
N GLY A 94 -8.30 -8.70 4.92
CA GLY A 94 -8.37 -10.15 4.91
C GLY A 94 -9.25 -10.67 6.05
N GLU A 95 -9.79 -11.85 5.84
CA GLU A 95 -10.72 -12.49 6.78
C GLU A 95 -10.06 -12.70 8.15
N PRO A 96 -10.86 -12.59 9.24
CA PRO A 96 -10.37 -12.87 10.57
C PRO A 96 -10.00 -14.36 10.67
N MET A 97 -8.74 -14.64 11.02
CA MET A 97 -8.24 -15.97 11.30
C MET A 97 -8.62 -16.37 12.72
N SER A 98 -9.38 -17.45 12.85
CA SER A 98 -9.70 -18.09 14.13
C SER A 98 -8.58 -19.03 14.60
N LEU A 99 -8.62 -19.42 15.88
CA LEU A 99 -7.71 -20.44 16.42
C LEU A 99 -7.89 -21.78 15.69
N ASP A 100 -9.13 -22.19 15.41
CA ASP A 100 -9.42 -23.44 14.73
C ASP A 100 -8.84 -23.48 13.32
N GLU A 101 -8.91 -22.38 12.59
CA GLU A 101 -8.30 -22.25 11.26
C GLU A 101 -6.77 -22.29 11.33
N PHE A 102 -6.18 -21.68 12.36
CA PHE A 102 -4.75 -21.74 12.62
C PHE A 102 -4.28 -23.17 12.90
N LEU A 103 -5.03 -23.93 13.72
CA LEU A 103 -4.75 -25.35 13.98
C LEU A 103 -5.02 -26.24 12.76
N LYS A 104 -5.91 -25.85 11.84
CA LYS A 104 -6.17 -26.62 10.61
C LYS A 104 -5.11 -26.38 9.51
N MET A 105 -4.11 -25.52 9.74
CA MET A 105 -3.08 -25.25 8.74
C MET A 105 -2.24 -26.50 8.44
N ARG A 106 -2.27 -26.92 7.17
CA ARG A 106 -1.57 -28.11 6.67
C ARG A 106 -0.16 -27.85 6.15
N TYR A 107 0.29 -26.61 6.16
CA TYR A 107 1.60 -26.22 5.65
C TYR A 107 2.55 -25.83 6.77
N ALA A 108 3.84 -26.07 6.55
CA ALA A 108 4.89 -25.59 7.46
C ALA A 108 4.95 -24.06 7.42
N CYS A 109 4.99 -23.43 8.59
CA CYS A 109 5.02 -21.97 8.71
C CYS A 109 6.02 -21.52 9.77
N SER A 110 6.51 -20.29 9.59
CA SER A 110 7.32 -19.60 10.60
C SER A 110 6.43 -18.59 11.30
N ILE A 111 6.41 -18.64 12.62
CA ILE A 111 5.55 -17.82 13.48
C ILE A 111 6.44 -16.84 14.22
N ARG A 112 6.11 -15.55 14.16
CA ARG A 112 6.80 -14.49 14.89
C ARG A 112 5.89 -13.93 15.96
N THR A 113 6.35 -13.86 17.20
CA THR A 113 5.62 -13.25 18.31
C THR A 113 5.91 -11.75 18.44
N PHE A 114 5.15 -11.05 19.29
CA PHE A 114 5.40 -9.64 19.61
C PHE A 114 6.76 -9.41 20.26
N ASP A 115 7.23 -10.38 21.05
CA ASP A 115 8.56 -10.39 21.68
C ASP A 115 9.70 -10.64 20.69
N LYS A 116 9.39 -10.69 19.39
CA LYS A 116 10.32 -10.93 18.29
C LYS A 116 10.96 -12.32 18.30
N ARG A 117 10.44 -13.26 19.10
CA ARG A 117 10.84 -14.67 19.02
C ARG A 117 10.24 -15.32 17.77
N MET A 118 10.97 -16.30 17.26
CA MET A 118 10.63 -17.02 16.03
C MET A 118 10.41 -18.49 16.37
N TYR A 119 9.27 -19.01 15.97
CA TYR A 119 8.87 -20.40 16.14
C TYR A 119 8.68 -21.03 14.76
N ARG A 120 9.02 -22.30 14.64
CA ARG A 120 8.80 -23.07 13.41
C ARG A 120 7.75 -24.12 13.68
N TYR A 121 6.68 -24.08 12.89
CA TYR A 121 5.64 -25.09 12.90
C TYR A 121 5.83 -26.02 11.69
N GLN A 122 5.85 -27.32 11.96
CA GLN A 122 5.86 -28.36 10.93
C GLN A 122 4.77 -29.38 11.23
N PRO A 123 3.71 -29.46 10.40
CA PRO A 123 2.63 -30.42 10.59
C PRO A 123 3.12 -31.87 10.66
N ALA A 124 4.16 -32.22 9.88
CA ALA A 124 4.74 -33.56 9.85
C ALA A 124 5.40 -33.98 11.18
N GLN A 125 5.76 -33.03 12.03
CA GLN A 125 6.38 -33.28 13.35
C GLN A 125 5.33 -33.38 14.47
N CYS A 126 4.06 -33.11 14.16
CA CYS A 126 2.97 -33.24 15.12
C CYS A 126 2.42 -34.68 15.03
N HIS A 127 2.70 -35.47 16.05
CA HIS A 127 2.10 -36.79 16.24
C HIS A 127 1.09 -36.66 17.39
N SER A 128 -0.20 -36.94 17.14
CA SER A 128 -1.38 -36.75 18.02
C SER A 128 -2.13 -35.41 17.86
N ASP A 129 -3.31 -35.31 18.49
CA ASP A 129 -4.24 -34.17 18.44
C ASP A 129 -3.62 -32.83 18.88
N GLU A 130 -2.43 -32.87 19.50
CA GLU A 130 -1.72 -31.69 19.97
C GLU A 130 -0.66 -31.21 18.97
N GLN A 131 -0.83 -29.98 18.50
CA GLN A 131 0.10 -29.33 17.58
C GLN A 131 1.08 -28.44 18.33
N PHE A 132 2.37 -28.59 18.02
CA PHE A 132 3.46 -27.85 18.64
C PHE A 132 4.29 -27.09 17.61
N ALA A 133 4.84 -25.95 18.02
CA ALA A 133 5.85 -25.21 17.29
C ALA A 133 7.15 -25.19 18.09
N ILE A 134 8.28 -25.24 17.40
CA ILE A 134 9.60 -25.29 18.01
C ILE A 134 10.19 -23.89 18.02
N ASP A 135 10.64 -23.41 19.18
CA ASP A 135 11.39 -22.16 19.26
C ASP A 135 12.73 -22.32 18.53
N THR A 136 13.02 -21.43 17.60
CA THR A 136 14.27 -21.48 16.81
C THR A 136 15.51 -21.13 17.62
N THR A 137 15.35 -20.50 18.78
CA THR A 137 16.46 -20.08 19.63
C THR A 137 16.76 -21.06 20.75
N THR A 138 15.74 -21.53 21.47
CA THR A 138 15.89 -22.46 22.59
C THR A 138 15.73 -23.93 22.17
N GLY A 139 15.09 -24.20 21.03
CA GLY A 139 14.74 -25.56 20.60
C GLY A 139 13.57 -26.17 21.36
N GLU A 140 12.92 -25.40 22.24
CA GLU A 140 11.81 -25.89 23.06
C GLU A 140 10.52 -25.99 22.25
N ALA A 141 9.76 -27.08 22.48
CA ALA A 141 8.45 -27.26 21.90
C ALA A 141 7.39 -26.49 22.71
N VAL A 142 6.60 -25.67 22.01
CA VAL A 142 5.54 -24.84 22.61
C VAL A 142 4.21 -25.15 21.90
N PRO A 143 3.11 -25.39 22.64
CA PRO A 143 1.80 -25.62 22.04
C PRO A 143 1.33 -24.47 21.14
N LEU A 144 0.68 -24.78 20.01
CA LEU A 144 0.16 -23.74 19.11
C LEU A 144 -0.90 -22.85 19.78
N VAL A 145 -1.71 -23.45 20.66
CA VAL A 145 -2.81 -22.76 21.36
C VAL A 145 -2.29 -21.63 22.25
N SER A 146 -1.20 -21.87 22.99
CA SER A 146 -0.60 -20.84 23.84
C SER A 146 0.03 -19.74 23.00
N LEU A 147 0.67 -20.09 21.88
CA LEU A 147 1.29 -19.15 20.97
C LEU A 147 0.28 -18.20 20.33
N PHE A 148 -0.92 -18.68 19.96
CA PHE A 148 -1.93 -17.91 19.21
C PHE A 148 -2.24 -16.54 19.82
N THR A 149 -2.24 -16.43 21.16
CA THR A 149 -2.47 -15.18 21.89
C THR A 149 -1.39 -14.12 21.67
N ASN A 150 -0.15 -14.53 21.37
CA ASN A 150 1.03 -13.67 21.25
C ASN A 150 1.65 -13.62 19.84
N ILE A 151 1.06 -14.29 18.84
CA ILE A 151 1.50 -14.22 17.44
C ILE A 151 1.38 -12.78 16.91
N ARG A 152 2.39 -12.29 16.21
CA ARG A 152 2.34 -11.05 15.45
C ARG A 152 2.16 -11.30 13.96
N THR A 153 2.97 -12.20 13.41
CA THR A 153 2.98 -12.52 11.98
C THR A 153 3.26 -14.00 11.75
N ILE A 154 2.61 -14.58 10.75
CA ILE A 154 2.89 -15.92 10.23
C ILE A 154 3.42 -15.79 8.81
N TYR A 155 4.48 -16.53 8.53
CA TYR A 155 5.14 -16.58 7.23
C TYR A 155 5.05 -17.99 6.66
N SER A 156 4.88 -18.09 5.35
CA SER A 156 5.09 -19.34 4.62
C SER A 156 6.56 -19.69 4.63
N VAL A 157 6.91 -20.94 4.93
CA VAL A 157 8.31 -21.42 4.85
C VAL A 157 8.79 -21.48 3.39
N GLN A 158 7.89 -21.67 2.42
CA GLN A 158 8.26 -21.87 1.01
C GLN A 158 8.70 -20.57 0.34
N ASN A 159 7.96 -19.49 0.56
CA ASN A 159 8.12 -18.23 -0.19
C ASN A 159 8.37 -17.01 0.70
N GLU A 160 8.51 -17.21 2.02
CA GLU A 160 8.62 -16.15 3.04
C GLU A 160 7.46 -15.12 3.00
N GLN A 161 6.37 -15.45 2.32
CA GLN A 161 5.20 -14.59 2.21
C GLN A 161 4.43 -14.53 3.54
N VAL A 162 3.93 -13.35 3.88
CA VAL A 162 3.10 -13.15 5.08
C VAL A 162 1.73 -13.77 4.83
N ILE A 163 1.38 -14.81 5.59
CA ILE A 163 0.10 -15.51 5.50
C ILE A 163 -0.95 -14.79 6.34
N ALA A 164 -0.57 -14.37 7.54
CA ALA A 164 -1.44 -13.67 8.47
C ALA A 164 -0.64 -12.72 9.34
N SER A 165 -1.27 -11.63 9.76
CA SER A 165 -0.62 -10.63 10.59
C SER A 165 -1.64 -9.85 11.40
N ARG A 166 -1.25 -9.44 12.60
CA ARG A 166 -1.94 -8.38 13.36
C ARG A 166 -0.97 -7.32 13.83
N LYS A 167 -1.49 -6.11 14.05
CA LYS A 167 -0.66 -4.97 14.47
C LYS A 167 -0.43 -4.99 15.97
N ASN A 168 -1.46 -5.29 16.75
CA ASN A 168 -1.42 -5.40 18.21
C ASN A 168 -1.95 -6.76 18.69
N ALA A 169 -1.59 -7.18 19.90
CA ALA A 169 -2.03 -8.45 20.48
C ALA A 169 -3.56 -8.52 20.67
N LYS A 170 -4.21 -7.37 20.93
CA LYS A 170 -5.66 -7.24 21.08
C LYS A 170 -6.41 -7.20 19.74
N ASP A 171 -5.71 -7.00 18.64
CA ASP A 171 -6.35 -6.92 17.33
C ASP A 171 -6.71 -8.31 16.83
N ILE A 172 -7.78 -8.37 16.03
CA ILE A 172 -8.16 -9.59 15.34
C ILE A 172 -7.03 -10.01 14.41
N PHE A 173 -6.63 -11.27 14.50
CA PHE A 173 -5.63 -11.84 13.62
C PHE A 173 -6.23 -12.03 12.23
N ARG A 174 -5.64 -11.45 11.19
CA ARG A 174 -6.23 -11.45 9.85
C ARG A 174 -5.31 -12.12 8.84
N TYR A 175 -5.91 -12.85 7.91
CA TYR A 175 -5.22 -13.35 6.73
C TYR A 175 -4.70 -12.18 5.89
N ARG A 176 -3.55 -12.39 5.26
CA ARG A 176 -3.02 -11.57 4.16
C ARG A 176 -2.73 -12.52 3.02
N ILE A 177 -3.78 -13.06 2.40
CA ILE A 177 -3.59 -13.83 1.19
C ILE A 177 -3.14 -12.86 0.10
N TYR A 178 -1.85 -12.86 -0.22
CA TYR A 178 -1.40 -12.39 -1.52
C TYR A 178 -1.74 -13.53 -2.49
N GLN A 179 -2.94 -13.52 -3.05
CA GLN A 179 -3.19 -14.33 -4.24
C GLN A 179 -2.22 -13.82 -5.31
N CYS A 180 -1.33 -14.71 -5.75
CA CYS A 180 -0.57 -14.52 -6.98
C CYS A 180 -1.52 -14.58 -8.18
#